data_AF-A0AAV9XVY7-F1
#
_entry.id   AF-A0AAV9XVY7-F1
#
_cell.length_a   1.000
_cell.length_b   1.000
_cell.length_c   1.000
_cell.angle_alpha   90.00
_cell.angle_beta   90.00
_cell.angle_gamma   90.00
#
_symmetry.space_group_name_H-M   'P 1'
#
loop_
_entity.id
_entity.type
_entity.pdbx_description
1 polymer ?
#
loop_
_entity_poly.entity_id
_entity_poly.type
_entity_poly.pdbx_seq_one_letter_code
_entity_poly.pdbx_strand_id
1 'polypeptide(L)'
;MWSVATDFICGCFQNNNLAKRFLEEANEVDIRKINELSFFGAAISSQHELKQQKSNINADSWLVSWNLLGIADGVSSVESEGFDPSQLPSELLKNCVELCNMRENNRFQFDNESQKLFQKNSLPYYSYEFLKHILCRSCSNCASYGSTTCLLCFLDGNQLWVSNVGDSQMIILRPSNKEPMEIPSIPYIENPINRKPITGDSRRRLPFNTVVGGYDIVARSEIQQHFFNCPHQLTIMPDINCSSDEILKRSSNVVQSFRVDTKVGDLVIIGTDGIFDNIFDEDMIDIVNKTRKKYGKNFNENPVLVADCIAKELLTCALKAANSVPHGSRAKATPFSEGALIDVNRHIEGGKPDDITVIVAFVTYTDRLSSKMTNTSPEIYNGTSYLGSSAKFNNDTSAYIINGEKYPYSSISDKFSIFGGFNS
;
A
#
# COMPACT_ATOMS: atom_id res chain seq x y z
N MET A 1 47.52 -31.44 15.82
CA MET A 1 47.76 -30.68 14.57
C MET A 1 46.47 -30.79 13.76
N TRP A 2 45.68 -29.70 13.67
CA TRP A 2 44.64 -29.33 12.69
C TRP A 2 43.59 -30.37 12.19
N SER A 3 42.36 -30.05 11.76
CA SER A 3 41.33 -29.02 11.98
C SER A 3 40.17 -29.34 11.00
N VAL A 4 38.92 -29.30 11.48
CA VAL A 4 37.69 -28.72 10.84
C VAL A 4 37.23 -29.17 9.44
N ALA A 5 35.99 -29.70 9.34
CA ALA A 5 34.80 -29.01 8.79
C ALA A 5 33.58 -29.95 8.64
N THR A 6 32.43 -29.51 9.15
CA THR A 6 31.15 -30.21 9.29
C THR A 6 30.04 -29.61 8.39
N ASP A 7 29.14 -30.51 7.96
CA ASP A 7 27.67 -30.40 7.81
C ASP A 7 26.98 -29.49 6.77
N PHE A 8 26.27 -30.16 5.84
CA PHE A 8 25.05 -29.73 5.16
C PHE A 8 23.90 -30.66 5.62
N ILE A 9 22.84 -30.13 6.22
CA ILE A 9 21.64 -30.91 6.60
C ILE A 9 20.39 -30.36 5.90
N CYS A 10 19.75 -31.28 5.17
CA CYS A 10 18.42 -31.25 4.61
C CYS A 10 17.37 -31.45 5.74
N GLY A 11 16.23 -30.76 5.69
CA GLY A 11 15.14 -30.93 6.66
C GLY A 11 13.77 -31.03 5.99
N CYS A 12 13.29 -32.25 5.77
CA CYS A 12 11.86 -32.58 5.64
C CYS A 12 11.28 -32.82 7.03
N PHE A 13 10.02 -32.44 7.31
CA PHE A 13 9.22 -33.10 8.35
C PHE A 13 7.72 -33.16 7.98
N GLN A 14 7.22 -34.38 7.78
CA GLN A 14 5.86 -34.79 8.11
C GLN A 14 5.91 -35.55 9.45
N ASN A 15 5.10 -35.20 10.45
CA ASN A 15 4.17 -36.16 11.09
C ASN A 15 3.36 -35.58 12.26
N ASN A 16 2.16 -36.16 12.38
CA ASN A 16 1.12 -35.96 13.39
C ASN A 16 1.62 -36.12 14.84
N ASN A 17 1.42 -35.10 15.69
CA ASN A 17 1.10 -35.27 17.11
C ASN A 17 0.69 -33.94 17.76
N LEU A 18 -0.57 -33.87 18.23
CA LEU A 18 -1.22 -32.70 18.83
C LEU A 18 -0.63 -32.22 20.18
N ALA A 19 0.33 -32.95 20.76
CA ALA A 19 0.89 -32.65 22.09
C ALA A 19 2.24 -31.91 22.05
N LYS A 20 2.86 -31.70 20.88
CA LYS A 20 4.16 -30.99 20.77
C LYS A 20 4.05 -29.49 20.50
N ARG A 21 2.84 -28.97 20.19
CA ARG A 21 2.59 -27.54 19.95
C ARG A 21 2.96 -26.65 21.14
N PHE A 22 2.80 -27.12 22.38
CA PHE A 22 3.03 -26.29 23.57
C PHE A 22 4.50 -26.08 23.97
N LEU A 23 5.45 -26.77 23.35
CA LEU A 23 6.89 -26.61 23.64
C LEU A 23 7.70 -25.99 22.49
N GLU A 24 7.09 -25.82 21.31
CA GLU A 24 7.67 -25.11 20.17
C GLU A 24 7.27 -23.61 20.13
N GLU A 25 6.25 -23.21 20.89
CA GLU A 25 5.78 -21.81 21.02
C GLU A 25 6.79 -20.82 21.62
N ALA A 26 7.91 -21.31 22.20
CA ALA A 26 8.95 -20.45 22.77
C ALA A 26 10.12 -20.14 21.81
N ASN A 27 10.22 -20.79 20.65
CA ASN A 27 11.40 -20.67 19.77
C ASN A 27 11.10 -20.18 18.33
N GLU A 28 9.86 -19.83 17.98
CA GLU A 28 9.55 -19.21 16.67
C GLU A 28 9.91 -17.71 16.58
N VAL A 29 10.41 -17.12 17.65
CA VAL A 29 11.01 -15.77 17.63
C VAL A 29 12.37 -15.76 16.91
N ASP A 30 12.95 -16.92 16.60
CA ASP A 30 14.39 -17.07 16.38
C ASP A 30 14.86 -17.36 14.93
N ILE A 31 14.06 -17.07 13.90
CA ILE A 31 14.58 -16.98 12.51
C ILE A 31 13.99 -15.77 11.76
N ARG A 32 13.95 -14.60 12.40
CA ARG A 32 14.10 -13.37 11.60
C ARG A 32 15.55 -13.40 11.12
N LYS A 33 15.78 -13.37 9.81
CA LYS A 33 17.15 -13.21 9.32
C LYS A 33 17.60 -11.79 9.67
N ILE A 34 18.28 -11.70 10.81
CA ILE A 34 19.06 -10.55 11.26
C ILE A 34 19.77 -9.96 10.02
N ASN A 35 19.61 -8.66 9.80
CA ASN A 35 20.05 -7.86 8.65
C ASN A 35 19.26 -7.97 7.34
N GLU A 36 18.04 -8.50 7.32
CA GLU A 36 17.15 -8.33 6.17
C GLU A 36 16.41 -6.98 6.19
N LEU A 37 16.09 -6.46 5.01
CA LEU A 37 15.25 -5.28 4.88
C LEU A 37 13.79 -5.64 5.12
N SER A 38 13.08 -4.78 5.82
CA SER A 38 11.66 -4.92 6.09
C SER A 38 10.94 -3.58 5.97
N PHE A 39 9.65 -3.65 5.73
CA PHE A 39 8.72 -2.55 5.82
C PHE A 39 8.38 -2.25 7.27
N PHE A 40 8.43 -0.97 7.59
CA PHE A 40 7.89 -0.39 8.81
C PHE A 40 6.89 0.67 8.40
N GLY A 41 5.62 0.26 8.33
CA GLY A 41 4.58 1.07 7.72
C GLY A 41 3.27 1.09 8.48
N ALA A 42 2.45 2.06 8.09
CA ALA A 42 1.10 2.30 8.57
C ALA A 42 0.19 2.50 7.36
N ALA A 43 -1.09 2.24 7.56
CA ALA A 43 -2.13 2.44 6.57
C ALA A 43 -3.28 3.21 7.21
N ILE A 44 -3.97 4.00 6.40
CA ILE A 44 -5.20 4.67 6.80
C ILE A 44 -6.15 4.72 5.60
N SER A 45 -7.44 4.54 5.87
CA SER A 45 -8.50 4.58 4.89
C SER A 45 -9.67 5.40 5.41
N SER A 46 -10.24 6.25 4.57
CA SER A 46 -11.48 6.97 4.88
C SER A 46 -12.26 7.23 3.61
N GLN A 47 -13.58 7.04 3.68
CA GLN A 47 -14.49 7.42 2.62
C GLN A 47 -14.79 8.91 2.69
N HIS A 48 -14.74 9.62 1.55
CA HIS A 48 -15.11 11.03 1.48
C HIS A 48 -16.62 11.24 1.67
N GLU A 49 -17.03 12.31 2.38
CA GLU A 49 -18.43 12.59 2.75
C GLU A 49 -19.39 12.62 1.52
N LEU A 50 -18.96 13.21 0.40
CA LEU A 50 -19.76 13.23 -0.83
C LEU A 50 -19.93 11.84 -1.48
N LYS A 51 -19.02 10.89 -1.24
CA LYS A 51 -19.18 9.48 -1.67
C LYS A 51 -20.14 8.75 -0.73
N GLN A 52 -20.05 9.02 0.58
CA GLN A 52 -20.98 8.49 1.61
C GLN A 52 -22.45 8.78 1.28
N GLN A 53 -22.73 9.94 0.66
CA GLN A 53 -24.08 10.30 0.24
C GLN A 53 -24.67 9.37 -0.85
N LYS A 54 -23.82 8.64 -1.59
CA LYS A 54 -24.22 7.71 -2.65
C LYS A 54 -24.14 6.25 -2.20
N SER A 55 -23.06 5.90 -1.52
CA SER A 55 -22.84 4.58 -0.92
C SER A 55 -22.17 4.76 0.43
N ASN A 56 -22.69 4.06 1.44
CA ASN A 56 -22.10 4.03 2.78
C ASN A 56 -20.96 3.00 2.92
N ILE A 57 -20.60 2.31 1.84
CA ILE A 57 -19.60 1.25 1.85
C ILE A 57 -18.29 1.82 1.35
N ASN A 58 -17.26 1.79 2.19
CA ASN A 58 -15.89 2.00 1.74
C ASN A 58 -15.42 0.73 1.04
N ALA A 59 -15.19 0.82 -0.27
CA ALA A 59 -14.85 -0.31 -1.11
C ALA A 59 -13.34 -0.63 -1.11
N ASP A 60 -12.51 0.26 -0.58
CA ASP A 60 -11.06 0.05 -0.50
C ASP A 60 -10.71 -1.04 0.51
N SER A 61 -9.70 -1.83 0.17
CA SER A 61 -9.06 -2.79 1.06
C SER A 61 -7.54 -2.58 1.03
N TRP A 62 -6.90 -2.79 2.17
CA TRP A 62 -5.46 -2.63 2.30
C TRP A 62 -4.85 -3.71 3.19
N LEU A 63 -3.55 -3.88 3.01
CA LEU A 63 -2.70 -4.88 3.63
C LEU A 63 -1.33 -4.28 3.96
N VAL A 64 -0.90 -4.41 5.21
CA VAL A 64 0.49 -4.08 5.62
C VAL A 64 1.09 -5.23 6.42
N SER A 65 2.25 -5.71 5.95
CA SER A 65 3.13 -6.70 6.59
C SER A 65 4.59 -6.22 6.49
N TRP A 66 5.50 -6.94 7.13
CA TRP A 66 6.94 -6.65 7.14
C TRP A 66 7.62 -6.80 5.76
N ASN A 67 7.05 -7.58 4.85
CA ASN A 67 7.55 -7.76 3.48
C ASN A 67 6.47 -7.68 2.40
N LEU A 68 5.22 -7.44 2.76
CA LEU A 68 4.11 -7.39 1.81
C LEU A 68 3.22 -6.18 2.12
N LEU A 69 3.01 -5.34 1.12
CA LEU A 69 2.04 -4.27 1.13
C LEU A 69 1.04 -4.53 0.00
N GLY A 70 -0.23 -4.20 0.22
CA GLY A 70 -1.26 -4.38 -0.79
C GLY A 70 -2.38 -3.39 -0.64
N ILE A 71 -2.90 -2.90 -1.76
CA ILE A 71 -4.12 -2.10 -1.81
C ILE A 71 -5.00 -2.62 -2.94
N ALA A 72 -6.32 -2.54 -2.76
CA ALA A 72 -7.30 -2.89 -3.76
C ALA A 72 -8.49 -1.93 -3.64
N ASP A 73 -8.85 -1.27 -4.74
CA ASP A 73 -9.97 -0.34 -4.80
C ASP A 73 -11.17 -1.06 -5.45
N GLY A 74 -12.26 -1.20 -4.69
CA GLY A 74 -13.48 -1.84 -5.16
C GLY A 74 -14.35 -0.89 -5.98
N VAL A 75 -14.79 -1.35 -7.15
CA VAL A 75 -15.58 -0.52 -8.07
C VAL A 75 -17.00 -0.38 -7.55
N SER A 76 -17.39 0.81 -7.08
CA SER A 76 -18.69 1.03 -6.45
C SER A 76 -19.90 0.78 -7.37
N SER A 77 -19.74 0.79 -8.70
CA SER A 77 -20.86 0.59 -9.63
C SER A 77 -21.48 -0.82 -9.55
N VAL A 78 -20.78 -1.81 -8.99
CA VAL A 78 -21.30 -3.18 -8.82
C VAL A 78 -22.48 -3.23 -7.83
N GLU A 79 -22.66 -2.20 -7.00
CA GLU A 79 -23.83 -2.06 -6.12
C GLU A 79 -25.14 -2.00 -6.91
N SER A 80 -25.11 -1.42 -8.12
CA SER A 80 -26.29 -1.39 -9.00
C SER A 80 -26.73 -2.78 -9.48
N GLU A 81 -25.82 -3.75 -9.46
CA GLU A 81 -26.05 -5.17 -9.76
C GLU A 81 -26.33 -5.98 -8.48
N GLY A 82 -26.39 -5.34 -7.31
CA GLY A 82 -26.71 -5.97 -6.02
C GLY A 82 -25.52 -6.60 -5.29
N PHE A 83 -24.28 -6.28 -5.67
CA PHE A 83 -23.07 -6.78 -5.01
C PHE A 83 -22.43 -5.74 -4.09
N ASP A 84 -21.83 -6.21 -3.00
CA ASP A 84 -21.08 -5.37 -2.07
C ASP A 84 -19.67 -5.11 -2.63
N PRO A 85 -19.30 -3.85 -2.91
CA PRO A 85 -18.07 -3.51 -3.61
C PRO A 85 -16.81 -3.76 -2.76
N SER A 86 -16.95 -3.97 -1.45
CA SER A 86 -15.82 -4.23 -0.54
C SER A 86 -15.39 -5.71 -0.47
N GLN A 87 -16.23 -6.64 -0.94
CA GLN A 87 -16.01 -8.07 -0.72
C GLN A 87 -14.85 -8.64 -1.55
N LEU A 88 -14.90 -8.45 -2.87
CA LEU A 88 -13.84 -8.91 -3.78
C LEU A 88 -12.46 -8.33 -3.43
N PRO A 89 -12.26 -7.01 -3.23
CA PRO A 89 -10.94 -6.47 -2.87
C PRO A 89 -10.41 -7.06 -1.56
N SER A 90 -11.27 -7.22 -0.55
CA SER A 90 -10.89 -7.82 0.73
C SER A 90 -10.52 -9.30 0.62
N GLU A 91 -11.31 -10.09 -0.11
CA GLU A 91 -11.01 -11.51 -0.36
C GLU A 91 -9.73 -11.67 -1.17
N LEU A 92 -9.53 -10.87 -2.22
CA LEU A 92 -8.36 -10.90 -3.08
C LEU A 92 -7.08 -10.68 -2.27
N LEU A 93 -7.02 -9.66 -1.42
CA LEU A 93 -5.83 -9.39 -0.60
C LEU A 93 -5.57 -10.49 0.43
N LYS A 94 -6.62 -11.11 1.01
CA LYS A 94 -6.47 -12.27 1.90
C LYS A 94 -5.85 -13.46 1.16
N ASN A 95 -6.37 -13.79 -0.01
CA ASN A 95 -5.82 -14.83 -0.86
C ASN A 95 -4.37 -14.53 -1.27
N CYS A 96 -4.00 -13.26 -1.47
CA CYS A 96 -2.62 -12.87 -1.78
C CYS A 96 -1.66 -13.15 -0.61
N VAL A 97 -2.08 -12.87 0.63
CA VAL A 97 -1.29 -13.19 1.83
C VAL A 97 -1.08 -14.69 1.96
N GLU A 98 -2.16 -15.47 1.83
CA GLU A 98 -2.09 -16.93 1.93
C GLU A 98 -1.12 -17.52 0.92
N LEU A 99 -1.21 -17.10 -0.35
CA LEU A 99 -0.30 -17.59 -1.39
C LEU A 99 1.14 -17.09 -1.22
N CYS A 100 1.36 -15.87 -0.73
CA CYS A 100 2.70 -15.41 -0.35
C CYS A 100 3.31 -16.28 0.74
N ASN A 101 2.54 -16.62 1.79
CA ASN A 101 2.98 -17.48 2.87
C ASN A 101 3.29 -18.89 2.38
N MET A 102 2.44 -19.46 1.52
CA MET A 102 2.70 -20.76 0.90
C MET A 102 4.01 -20.75 0.11
N ARG A 103 4.28 -19.67 -0.62
CA ARG A 103 5.53 -19.52 -1.37
C ARG A 103 6.73 -19.40 -0.44
N GLU A 104 6.66 -18.60 0.63
CA GLU A 104 7.77 -18.47 1.58
C GLU A 104 8.04 -19.78 2.32
N ASN A 105 7.01 -20.58 2.62
CA ASN A 105 7.17 -21.90 3.24
C ASN A 105 7.90 -22.90 2.31
N ASN A 106 7.62 -22.89 1.00
CA ASN A 106 8.31 -23.73 0.04
C ASN A 106 8.30 -23.12 -1.38
N ARG A 107 9.30 -22.27 -1.66
CA ARG A 107 9.42 -21.54 -2.94
C ARG A 107 9.45 -22.48 -4.14
N PHE A 108 10.23 -23.56 -4.06
CA PHE A 108 10.38 -24.51 -5.16
C PHE A 108 9.06 -25.21 -5.51
N GLN A 109 8.33 -25.70 -4.49
CA GLN A 109 7.05 -26.36 -4.73
C GLN A 109 6.02 -25.38 -5.28
N PHE A 110 5.88 -24.21 -4.66
CA PHE A 110 4.91 -23.20 -5.08
C PHE A 110 5.15 -22.72 -6.51
N ASP A 111 6.41 -22.46 -6.86
CA ASP A 111 6.78 -21.97 -8.19
C ASP A 111 6.55 -23.06 -9.26
N ASN A 112 6.86 -24.32 -8.97
CA ASN A 112 6.56 -25.46 -9.86
C ASN A 112 5.06 -25.70 -10.05
N GLU A 113 4.26 -25.60 -8.99
CA GLU A 113 2.79 -25.68 -9.08
C GLU A 113 2.22 -24.53 -9.92
N SER A 114 2.72 -23.31 -9.71
CA SER A 114 2.34 -22.14 -10.51
C SER A 114 2.68 -22.34 -11.98
N GLN A 115 3.88 -22.84 -12.28
CA GLN A 115 4.31 -23.11 -13.66
C GLN A 115 3.38 -24.10 -14.36
N LYS A 116 3.03 -25.21 -13.70
CA LYS A 116 2.09 -26.20 -14.24
C LYS A 116 0.71 -25.62 -14.49
N LEU A 117 0.20 -24.80 -13.56
CA LEU A 117 -1.11 -24.16 -13.69
C LEU A 117 -1.17 -23.18 -14.87
N PHE A 118 -0.14 -22.36 -15.05
CA PHE A 118 -0.05 -21.41 -16.16
C PHE A 118 0.11 -22.13 -17.50
N GLN A 119 0.96 -23.15 -17.58
CA GLN A 119 1.14 -23.97 -18.78
C GLN A 119 -0.14 -24.71 -19.19
N LYS A 120 -0.87 -25.30 -18.22
CA LYS A 120 -2.18 -25.93 -18.46
C LYS A 120 -3.15 -24.96 -19.15
N ASN A 121 -3.06 -23.68 -18.81
CA ASN A 121 -3.92 -22.61 -19.34
C ASN A 121 -3.35 -21.90 -20.57
N SER A 122 -2.25 -22.40 -21.15
CA SER A 122 -1.56 -21.78 -22.29
C SER A 122 -1.08 -20.34 -22.01
N LEU A 123 -0.75 -20.04 -20.74
CA LEU A 123 -0.22 -18.75 -20.31
C LEU A 123 1.31 -18.80 -20.20
N PRO A 124 2.01 -17.70 -20.53
CA PRO A 124 3.45 -17.62 -20.29
C PRO A 124 3.73 -17.65 -18.78
N TYR A 125 4.87 -18.23 -18.40
CA TYR A 125 5.33 -18.28 -17.03
C TYR A 125 6.78 -17.80 -16.97
N TYR A 126 7.03 -16.77 -16.16
CA TYR A 126 8.35 -16.21 -15.96
C TYR A 126 8.66 -16.20 -14.46
N SER A 127 9.71 -16.90 -14.03
CA SER A 127 10.04 -17.01 -12.60
C SER A 127 10.29 -15.65 -11.93
N TYR A 128 10.71 -14.64 -12.69
CA TYR A 128 10.87 -13.27 -12.24
C TYR A 128 9.56 -12.44 -12.20
N GLU A 129 8.40 -13.06 -12.37
CA GLU A 129 7.07 -12.45 -12.22
C GLU A 129 6.25 -13.17 -11.14
N PHE A 130 6.90 -13.75 -10.13
CA PHE A 130 6.20 -14.57 -9.13
C PHE A 130 5.04 -13.84 -8.43
N LEU A 131 5.17 -12.53 -8.20
CA LEU A 131 4.12 -11.74 -7.56
C LEU A 131 2.89 -11.58 -8.46
N LYS A 132 3.09 -11.52 -9.80
CA LYS A 132 1.99 -11.59 -10.77
C LYS A 132 1.33 -12.96 -10.71
N HIS A 133 2.10 -14.04 -10.62
CA HIS A 133 1.53 -15.39 -10.47
C HIS A 133 0.69 -15.52 -9.19
N ILE A 134 1.15 -14.94 -8.07
CA ILE A 134 0.38 -14.86 -6.83
C ILE A 134 -0.93 -14.12 -7.07
N LEU A 135 -0.89 -12.89 -7.60
CA LEU A 135 -2.10 -12.08 -7.82
C LEU A 135 -3.12 -12.78 -8.74
N CYS A 136 -2.67 -13.36 -9.85
CA CYS A 136 -3.55 -14.08 -10.78
C CYS A 136 -4.17 -15.33 -10.13
N ARG A 137 -3.38 -16.11 -9.36
CA ARG A 137 -3.89 -17.27 -8.62
C ARG A 137 -4.87 -16.87 -7.53
N SER A 138 -4.58 -15.79 -6.80
CA SER A 138 -5.47 -15.24 -5.77
C SER A 138 -6.81 -14.81 -6.37
N CYS A 139 -6.80 -14.15 -7.52
CA CYS A 139 -8.01 -13.79 -8.25
C CYS A 139 -8.80 -15.02 -8.70
N SER A 140 -8.14 -16.06 -9.24
CA SER A 140 -8.81 -17.30 -9.65
C SER A 140 -9.41 -18.13 -8.50
N ASN A 141 -9.01 -17.82 -7.26
CA ASN A 141 -9.48 -18.44 -6.03
C ASN A 141 -10.57 -17.62 -5.32
N CYS A 142 -10.90 -16.42 -5.83
CA CYS A 142 -11.97 -15.60 -5.25
C CYS A 142 -13.35 -16.16 -5.60
N ALA A 143 -14.27 -16.10 -4.65
CA ALA A 143 -15.67 -16.47 -4.79
C ALA A 143 -16.60 -15.25 -4.73
N SER A 144 -16.15 -14.12 -4.19
CA SER A 144 -16.93 -12.88 -4.15
C SER A 144 -17.06 -12.26 -5.55
N TYR A 145 -18.27 -11.83 -5.88
CA TYR A 145 -18.51 -11.04 -7.08
C TYR A 145 -18.09 -9.59 -6.86
N GLY A 146 -17.62 -8.95 -7.93
CA GLY A 146 -17.22 -7.56 -7.93
C GLY A 146 -16.22 -7.23 -9.05
N SER A 147 -15.71 -6.01 -8.99
CA SER A 147 -14.60 -5.55 -9.81
C SER A 147 -13.66 -4.73 -8.95
N THR A 148 -12.35 -4.86 -9.15
CA THR A 148 -11.36 -4.15 -8.32
C THR A 148 -10.05 -3.86 -9.05
N THR A 149 -9.42 -2.74 -8.72
CA THR A 149 -7.99 -2.52 -8.99
C THR A 149 -7.16 -3.20 -7.91
N CYS A 150 -5.87 -3.46 -8.15
CA CYS A 150 -5.01 -4.01 -7.11
C CYS A 150 -3.54 -3.68 -7.36
N LEU A 151 -2.85 -3.21 -6.32
CA LEU A 151 -1.41 -3.04 -6.33
C LEU A 151 -0.81 -3.80 -5.14
N LEU A 152 0.12 -4.72 -5.45
CA LEU A 152 0.90 -5.48 -4.48
C LEU A 152 2.38 -5.12 -4.58
N CYS A 153 3.02 -5.01 -3.42
CA CYS A 153 4.45 -4.79 -3.27
C CYS A 153 5.03 -5.84 -2.32
N PHE A 154 5.96 -6.66 -2.80
CA PHE A 154 6.65 -7.67 -2.00
C PHE A 154 8.15 -7.37 -1.91
N LEU A 155 8.73 -7.33 -0.72
CA LEU A 155 10.15 -7.08 -0.48
C LEU A 155 10.88 -8.42 -0.29
N ASP A 156 11.77 -8.78 -1.22
CA ASP A 156 12.64 -9.96 -1.12
C ASP A 156 14.10 -9.51 -1.17
N GLY A 157 14.78 -9.55 -0.02
CA GLY A 157 16.12 -8.98 0.14
C GLY A 157 16.10 -7.47 -0.09
N ASN A 158 16.79 -6.99 -1.13
CA ASN A 158 16.79 -5.58 -1.54
C ASN A 158 15.93 -5.28 -2.77
N GLN A 159 15.21 -6.27 -3.31
CA GLN A 159 14.33 -6.07 -4.46
C GLN A 159 12.89 -5.88 -3.99
N LEU A 160 12.29 -4.77 -4.42
CA LEU A 160 10.85 -4.56 -4.35
C LEU A 160 10.22 -5.10 -5.63
N TRP A 161 9.40 -6.14 -5.47
CA TRP A 161 8.59 -6.73 -6.52
C TRP A 161 7.23 -6.06 -6.49
N VAL A 162 6.78 -5.55 -7.63
CA VAL A 162 5.51 -4.83 -7.75
C VAL A 162 4.65 -5.53 -8.78
N SER A 163 3.38 -5.76 -8.45
CA SER A 163 2.33 -6.19 -9.38
C SER A 163 1.19 -5.20 -9.31
N ASN A 164 0.79 -4.66 -10.47
CA ASN A 164 -0.26 -3.66 -10.57
C ASN A 164 -1.34 -4.07 -11.59
N VAL A 165 -2.59 -3.80 -11.24
CA VAL A 165 -3.75 -3.76 -12.13
C VAL A 165 -4.59 -2.52 -11.80
N GLY A 166 -4.71 -1.61 -12.77
CA GLY A 166 -5.50 -0.38 -12.63
C GLY A 166 -4.69 0.88 -12.32
N ASP A 167 -5.31 1.83 -11.62
CA ASP A 167 -4.84 3.19 -11.38
C ASP A 167 -4.45 3.50 -9.92
N SER A 168 -4.53 2.50 -9.03
CA SER A 168 -3.76 2.50 -7.79
C SER A 168 -2.28 2.68 -8.11
N GLN A 169 -1.57 3.43 -7.27
CA GLN A 169 -0.19 3.82 -7.55
C GLN A 169 0.74 3.58 -6.37
N MET A 170 1.99 3.25 -6.71
CA MET A 170 3.13 3.20 -5.82
C MET A 170 4.14 4.25 -6.24
N ILE A 171 4.74 4.93 -5.27
CA ILE A 171 5.97 5.71 -5.45
C ILE A 171 7.02 5.30 -4.42
N ILE A 172 8.29 5.36 -4.81
CA ILE A 172 9.43 5.24 -3.89
C ILE A 172 10.11 6.59 -3.78
N LEU A 173 10.10 7.14 -2.57
CA LEU A 173 10.82 8.34 -2.19
C LEU A 173 12.12 7.95 -1.52
N ARG A 174 13.25 8.36 -2.11
CA ARG A 174 14.59 8.13 -1.58
C ARG A 174 15.15 9.41 -0.99
N PRO A 175 15.73 9.38 0.23
CA PRO A 175 16.38 10.56 0.81
C PRO A 175 17.41 11.15 -0.15
N SER A 176 17.31 12.46 -0.36
CA SER A 176 18.20 13.25 -1.21
C SER A 176 19.20 14.03 -0.36
N ASN A 177 20.35 14.37 -0.95
CA ASN A 177 21.34 15.25 -0.32
C ASN A 177 21.00 16.75 -0.49
N LYS A 178 19.94 17.07 -1.24
CA LYS A 178 19.50 18.45 -1.45
C LYS A 178 18.53 18.84 -0.36
N GLU A 179 18.68 20.03 0.20
CA GLU A 179 17.74 20.56 1.18
C GLU A 179 16.35 20.76 0.56
N PRO A 180 15.25 20.51 1.30
CA PRO A 180 13.90 20.82 0.85
C PRO A 180 13.74 22.30 0.52
N MET A 181 13.21 22.60 -0.67
CA MET A 181 12.78 23.95 -1.02
C MET A 181 11.40 24.27 -0.43
N GLU A 182 11.09 25.55 -0.29
CA GLU A 182 9.72 25.98 -0.01
C GLU A 182 8.89 25.85 -1.29
N ILE A 183 7.78 25.10 -1.20
CA ILE A 183 6.92 24.86 -2.36
C ILE A 183 5.90 26.01 -2.50
N PRO A 184 5.80 26.66 -3.67
CA PRO A 184 4.80 27.68 -3.92
C PRO A 184 3.37 27.17 -3.67
N SER A 185 2.44 28.05 -3.33
CA SER A 185 1.03 27.69 -3.23
C SER A 185 0.46 27.27 -4.59
N ILE A 186 -0.51 26.35 -4.58
CA ILE A 186 -1.25 25.97 -5.78
C ILE A 186 -1.99 27.19 -6.30
N PRO A 187 -1.81 27.59 -7.59
CA PRO A 187 -2.52 28.73 -8.14
C PRO A 187 -4.02 28.44 -8.18
N TYR A 188 -4.81 29.50 -7.94
CA TYR A 188 -6.26 29.43 -8.13
C TYR A 188 -6.60 29.38 -9.61
N ILE A 189 -7.66 28.64 -9.95
CA ILE A 189 -8.26 28.65 -11.27
C ILE A 189 -9.02 29.97 -11.43
N GLU A 190 -8.51 30.88 -12.27
CA GLU A 190 -9.12 32.20 -12.47
C GLU A 190 -10.34 32.16 -13.40
N ASN A 191 -10.23 31.45 -14.53
CA ASN A 191 -11.32 31.24 -15.47
C ASN A 191 -11.38 29.75 -15.84
N PRO A 192 -12.38 29.00 -15.34
CA PRO A 192 -12.51 27.57 -15.58
C PRO A 192 -12.57 27.23 -17.07
N ILE A 193 -13.27 28.05 -17.87
CA ILE A 193 -13.55 27.79 -19.30
C ILE A 193 -12.32 27.98 -20.17
N ASN A 194 -11.46 28.96 -19.87
CA ASN A 194 -10.27 29.27 -20.67
C ASN A 194 -8.96 28.82 -20.00
N ARG A 195 -9.06 27.95 -19.00
CA ARG A 195 -7.91 27.46 -18.25
C ARG A 195 -7.00 26.61 -19.14
N LYS A 196 -5.68 26.81 -18.99
CA LYS A 196 -4.66 25.89 -19.51
C LYS A 196 -4.10 25.02 -18.38
N PRO A 197 -3.60 23.82 -18.70
CA PRO A 197 -2.88 22.99 -17.75
C PRO A 197 -1.75 23.78 -17.06
N ILE A 198 -1.52 23.55 -15.76
CA ILE A 198 -0.41 24.15 -15.01
C ILE A 198 0.90 23.69 -15.62
N THR A 199 0.99 22.38 -15.86
CA THR A 199 2.08 21.73 -16.58
C THR A 199 1.49 20.77 -17.61
N GLY A 200 2.33 20.13 -18.43
CA GLY A 200 1.89 19.06 -19.33
C GLY A 200 1.71 17.69 -18.66
N ASP A 201 1.83 17.64 -17.33
CA ASP A 201 1.80 16.41 -16.53
C ASP A 201 0.80 16.59 -15.37
N SER A 202 -0.23 15.75 -15.33
CA SER A 202 -1.29 15.83 -14.31
C SER A 202 -0.77 15.60 -12.89
N ARG A 203 0.37 14.92 -12.73
CA ARG A 203 0.97 14.63 -11.41
C ARG A 203 1.85 15.75 -10.88
N ARG A 204 2.18 16.73 -11.72
CA ARG A 204 3.14 17.79 -11.38
C ARG A 204 2.54 19.18 -11.53
N ARG A 205 2.83 20.01 -10.54
CA ARG A 205 2.49 21.45 -10.58
C ARG A 205 3.71 22.35 -10.67
N LEU A 206 4.92 21.78 -10.64
CA LEU A 206 6.16 22.49 -10.93
C LEU A 206 6.76 22.00 -12.25
N PRO A 207 7.57 22.83 -12.96
CA PRO A 207 8.25 22.40 -14.18
C PRO A 207 9.06 21.12 -13.97
N PHE A 208 9.15 20.27 -14.99
CA PHE A 208 9.74 18.93 -14.90
C PHE A 208 11.17 18.90 -14.29
N ASN A 209 11.98 19.91 -14.57
CA ASN A 209 13.37 20.01 -14.08
C ASN A 209 13.49 20.57 -12.64
N THR A 210 12.37 20.88 -11.99
CA THR A 210 12.38 21.42 -10.63
C THR A 210 12.72 20.32 -9.64
N VAL A 211 13.67 20.59 -8.76
CA VAL A 211 14.09 19.67 -7.71
C VAL A 211 13.55 20.16 -6.37
N VAL A 212 12.65 19.38 -5.78
CA VAL A 212 12.01 19.73 -4.49
C VAL A 212 12.99 19.59 -3.33
N GLY A 213 13.88 18.59 -3.36
CA GLY A 213 14.83 18.32 -2.27
C GLY A 213 14.21 17.57 -1.08
N GLY A 214 15.06 17.07 -0.20
CA GLY A 214 14.74 16.17 0.91
C GLY A 214 14.52 14.73 0.48
N TYR A 215 13.65 14.50 -0.51
CA TYR A 215 13.44 13.21 -1.15
C TYR A 215 13.33 13.35 -2.67
N ASP A 216 13.82 12.33 -3.38
CA ASP A 216 13.68 12.17 -4.83
C ASP A 216 12.74 10.98 -5.12
N ILE A 217 11.86 11.11 -6.11
CA ILE A 217 11.06 9.99 -6.63
C ILE A 217 11.99 9.13 -7.49
N VAL A 218 12.30 7.91 -7.04
CA VAL A 218 13.21 7.00 -7.76
C VAL A 218 12.51 5.91 -8.55
N ALA A 219 11.24 5.65 -8.22
CA ALA A 219 10.39 4.76 -8.98
C ALA A 219 8.91 5.10 -8.76
N ARG A 220 8.10 4.77 -9.77
CA ARG A 220 6.64 4.91 -9.78
C ARG A 220 6.05 3.73 -10.57
N SER A 221 4.90 3.22 -10.14
CA SER A 221 4.12 2.26 -10.94
C SER A 221 3.38 2.96 -12.08
N GLU A 222 3.27 2.31 -13.23
CA GLU A 222 2.48 2.84 -14.34
C GLU A 222 0.99 2.73 -14.04
N ILE A 223 0.25 3.78 -14.42
CA ILE A 223 -1.22 3.81 -14.39
C ILE A 223 -1.73 3.00 -15.58
N GLN A 224 -2.66 2.08 -15.31
CA GLN A 224 -3.25 1.22 -16.32
C GLN A 224 -4.73 1.57 -16.49
N GLN A 225 -5.06 2.19 -17.61
CA GLN A 225 -6.42 2.62 -17.92
C GLN A 225 -6.74 2.44 -19.41
N HIS A 226 -8.01 2.17 -19.70
CA HIS A 226 -8.52 2.15 -21.07
C HIS A 226 -8.61 3.56 -21.67
N PHE A 227 -9.03 4.51 -20.83
CA PHE A 227 -9.09 5.95 -21.07
C PHE A 227 -9.20 6.66 -19.72
N PHE A 228 -9.15 8.00 -19.70
CA PHE A 228 -9.18 8.80 -18.48
C PHE A 228 -10.29 8.33 -17.51
N ASN A 229 -9.89 7.99 -16.28
CA ASN A 229 -10.79 7.57 -15.19
C ASN A 229 -11.58 6.28 -15.50
N CYS A 230 -11.01 5.38 -16.32
CA CYS A 230 -11.50 4.03 -16.58
C CYS A 230 -10.34 3.02 -16.47
N PRO A 231 -9.98 2.59 -15.24
CA PRO A 231 -8.85 1.72 -15.01
C PRO A 231 -9.09 0.31 -15.55
N HIS A 232 -7.98 -0.40 -15.80
CA HIS A 232 -8.01 -1.85 -15.91
C HIS A 232 -8.37 -2.48 -14.55
N GLN A 233 -9.17 -3.55 -14.57
CA GLN A 233 -9.73 -4.14 -13.36
C GLN A 233 -9.73 -5.66 -13.41
N LEU A 234 -9.71 -6.28 -12.23
CA LEU A 234 -10.00 -7.69 -12.02
C LEU A 234 -11.48 -7.84 -11.73
N THR A 235 -12.22 -8.55 -12.59
CA THR A 235 -13.68 -8.63 -12.52
C THR A 235 -14.17 -10.07 -12.44
N ILE A 236 -14.98 -10.36 -11.42
CA ILE A 236 -15.69 -11.61 -11.23
C ILE A 236 -17.17 -11.26 -11.13
N MET A 237 -17.94 -11.53 -12.18
CA MET A 237 -19.36 -11.18 -12.28
C MET A 237 -20.14 -12.33 -12.93
N PRO A 238 -21.40 -12.57 -12.51
CA PRO A 238 -22.17 -13.75 -12.91
C PRO A 238 -22.49 -13.82 -14.41
N ASP A 239 -22.48 -12.69 -15.10
CA ASP A 239 -22.68 -12.56 -16.54
C ASP A 239 -21.41 -12.86 -17.36
N ILE A 240 -20.28 -13.09 -16.69
CA ILE A 240 -18.99 -13.44 -17.30
C ILE A 240 -18.63 -14.90 -16.95
N ASN A 241 -17.87 -15.56 -17.82
CA ASN A 241 -17.27 -16.85 -17.48
C ASN A 241 -16.33 -16.70 -16.26
N CYS A 242 -16.80 -17.24 -15.13
CA CYS A 242 -16.11 -17.23 -13.84
C CYS A 242 -15.47 -18.58 -13.49
N SER A 243 -15.19 -19.44 -14.48
CA SER A 243 -14.31 -20.59 -14.24
C SER A 243 -12.93 -20.09 -13.82
N SER A 244 -12.29 -20.77 -12.84
CA SER A 244 -10.97 -20.38 -12.34
C SER A 244 -9.92 -20.27 -13.45
N ASP A 245 -9.98 -21.16 -14.45
CA ASP A 245 -9.10 -21.15 -15.63
C ASP A 245 -9.30 -19.86 -16.48
N GLU A 246 -10.53 -19.37 -16.63
CA GLU A 246 -10.80 -18.13 -17.38
C GLU A 246 -10.45 -16.87 -16.58
N ILE A 247 -10.71 -16.86 -15.27
CA ILE A 247 -10.28 -15.77 -14.38
C ILE A 247 -8.75 -15.65 -14.38
N LEU A 248 -8.04 -16.79 -14.33
CA LEU A 248 -6.58 -16.81 -14.41
C LEU A 248 -6.06 -16.20 -15.73
N LYS A 249 -6.69 -16.52 -16.86
CA LYS A 249 -6.32 -15.96 -18.17
C LYS A 249 -6.57 -14.46 -18.24
N ARG A 250 -7.76 -14.01 -17.85
CA ARG A 250 -8.13 -12.57 -17.86
C ARG A 250 -7.21 -11.76 -16.95
N SER A 251 -6.98 -12.23 -15.73
CA SER A 251 -6.06 -11.57 -14.78
C SER A 251 -4.61 -11.52 -15.31
N SER A 252 -4.10 -12.62 -15.88
CA SER A 252 -2.73 -12.65 -16.44
C SER A 252 -2.51 -11.66 -17.59
N ASN A 253 -3.55 -11.35 -18.36
CA ASN A 253 -3.49 -10.41 -19.48
C ASN A 253 -3.43 -8.94 -19.04
N VAL A 254 -4.00 -8.61 -17.88
CA VAL A 254 -4.08 -7.22 -17.39
C VAL A 254 -3.03 -6.90 -16.33
N VAL A 255 -2.62 -7.88 -15.52
CA VAL A 255 -1.60 -7.67 -14.48
C VAL A 255 -0.24 -7.44 -15.11
N GLN A 256 0.38 -6.32 -14.75
CA GLN A 256 1.78 -6.04 -15.04
C GLN A 256 2.61 -6.18 -13.77
N SER A 257 3.88 -6.57 -13.94
CA SER A 257 4.83 -6.66 -12.84
C SER A 257 6.18 -6.09 -13.22
N PHE A 258 6.84 -5.48 -12.24
CA PHE A 258 8.20 -4.96 -12.38
C PHE A 258 8.95 -5.05 -11.05
N ARG A 259 10.23 -4.69 -11.07
CA ARG A 259 11.11 -4.72 -9.91
C ARG A 259 11.88 -3.42 -9.76
N VAL A 260 12.15 -3.05 -8.52
CA VAL A 260 12.95 -1.87 -8.18
C VAL A 260 13.92 -2.21 -7.06
N ASP A 261 15.17 -1.74 -7.19
CA ASP A 261 16.14 -1.83 -6.11
C ASP A 261 15.82 -0.84 -4.98
N THR A 262 15.70 -1.39 -3.77
CA THR A 262 15.46 -0.62 -2.55
C THR A 262 16.74 -0.41 -1.75
N LYS A 263 16.74 0.65 -0.95
CA LYS A 263 17.80 1.02 -0.03
C LYS A 263 17.20 1.34 1.34
N VAL A 264 18.03 1.19 2.37
CA VAL A 264 17.67 1.64 3.72
C VAL A 264 17.34 3.13 3.69
N GLY A 265 16.20 3.48 4.28
CA GLY A 265 15.68 4.85 4.32
C GLY A 265 14.74 5.20 3.18
N ASP A 266 14.59 4.34 2.17
CA ASP A 266 13.53 4.49 1.16
C ASP A 266 12.15 4.49 1.85
N LEU A 267 11.26 5.34 1.37
CA LEU A 267 9.87 5.43 1.78
C LEU A 267 8.99 5.00 0.61
N VAL A 268 8.29 3.89 0.78
CA VAL A 268 7.30 3.39 -0.17
C VAL A 268 5.94 3.96 0.22
N ILE A 269 5.31 4.66 -0.72
CA ILE A 269 3.93 5.14 -0.58
C ILE A 269 3.09 4.42 -1.62
N ILE A 270 2.03 3.76 -1.17
CA ILE A 270 1.03 3.11 -2.03
C ILE A 270 -0.32 3.73 -1.69
N GLY A 271 -1.16 3.98 -2.68
CA GLY A 271 -2.48 4.55 -2.46
C GLY A 271 -3.43 4.25 -3.61
N THR A 272 -4.72 4.31 -3.31
CA THR A 272 -5.78 4.31 -4.32
C THR A 272 -5.75 5.61 -5.10
N ASP A 273 -6.52 5.67 -6.19
CA ASP A 273 -6.67 6.89 -6.98
C ASP A 273 -7.15 8.06 -6.11
N GLY A 274 -7.93 7.83 -5.04
CA GLY A 274 -8.34 8.84 -4.06
C GLY A 274 -7.19 9.67 -3.47
N ILE A 275 -5.96 9.14 -3.40
CA ILE A 275 -4.76 9.91 -3.04
C ILE A 275 -4.17 10.63 -4.27
N PHE A 276 -3.92 9.87 -5.33
CA PHE A 276 -3.20 10.36 -6.52
C PHE A 276 -4.06 11.17 -7.49
N ASP A 277 -5.34 11.34 -7.22
CA ASP A 277 -6.22 12.29 -7.91
C ASP A 277 -6.26 13.63 -7.19
N ASN A 278 -5.84 13.67 -5.92
CA ASN A 278 -6.06 14.80 -5.03
C ASN A 278 -4.77 15.49 -4.52
N ILE A 279 -3.62 14.82 -4.56
CA ILE A 279 -2.34 15.39 -4.06
C ILE A 279 -1.28 15.35 -5.17
N PHE A 280 -0.63 16.47 -5.50
CA PHE A 280 0.50 16.49 -6.44
C PHE A 280 1.77 15.85 -5.84
N ASP A 281 2.68 15.41 -6.70
CA ASP A 281 3.95 14.80 -6.27
C ASP A 281 4.77 15.73 -5.38
N GLU A 282 4.83 17.00 -5.73
CA GLU A 282 5.56 17.99 -4.97
C GLU A 282 4.97 18.18 -3.56
N ASP A 283 3.65 18.21 -3.44
CA ASP A 283 2.96 18.33 -2.14
C ASP A 283 3.16 17.09 -1.27
N MET A 284 3.19 15.90 -1.87
CA MET A 284 3.47 14.65 -1.16
C MET A 284 4.90 14.67 -0.58
N ILE A 285 5.89 15.10 -1.35
CA ILE A 285 7.28 15.23 -0.90
C ILE A 285 7.39 16.27 0.24
N ASP A 286 6.68 17.39 0.14
CA ASP A 286 6.65 18.42 1.19
C ASP A 286 6.06 17.91 2.50
N ILE A 287 4.95 17.15 2.43
CA ILE A 287 4.35 16.51 3.61
C ILE A 287 5.35 15.57 4.28
N VAL A 288 6.05 14.74 3.49
CA VAL A 288 7.08 13.84 4.01
C VAL A 288 8.22 14.63 4.65
N ASN A 289 8.73 15.67 3.99
CA ASN A 289 9.80 16.53 4.50
C ASN A 289 9.43 17.21 5.82
N LYS A 290 8.26 17.85 5.89
CA LYS A 290 7.75 18.50 7.10
C LYS A 290 7.57 17.52 8.25
N THR A 291 7.01 16.35 7.97
CA THR A 291 6.79 15.30 8.98
C THR A 291 8.11 14.73 9.50
N ARG A 292 9.08 14.47 8.60
CA ARG A 292 10.44 14.04 8.95
C ARG A 292 11.19 15.09 9.76
N LYS A 293 11.02 16.38 9.45
CA LYS A 293 11.60 17.46 10.26
C LYS A 293 10.99 17.52 11.66
N LYS A 294 9.67 17.33 11.77
CA LYS A 294 8.95 17.39 13.05
C LYS A 294 9.20 16.18 13.96
N TYR A 295 9.17 14.97 13.40
CA TYR A 295 9.24 13.71 14.16
C TYR A 295 10.50 12.88 13.88
N GLY A 296 11.49 13.43 13.19
CA GLY A 296 12.70 12.70 12.79
C GLY A 296 13.52 12.15 13.97
N LYS A 297 13.42 12.77 15.15
CA LYS A 297 14.03 12.24 16.38
C LYS A 297 13.40 10.91 16.81
N ASN A 298 12.09 10.78 16.65
CA ASN A 298 11.33 9.57 16.97
C ASN A 298 11.50 8.46 15.94
N PHE A 299 12.06 8.76 14.75
CA PHE A 299 12.22 7.76 13.69
C PHE A 299 13.07 6.55 14.11
N ASN A 300 14.15 6.80 14.85
CA ASN A 300 15.03 5.72 15.31
C ASN A 300 14.40 4.88 16.43
N GLU A 301 13.39 5.42 17.11
CA GLU A 301 12.66 4.73 18.19
C GLU A 301 11.47 3.95 17.60
N ASN A 302 10.73 4.58 16.69
CA ASN A 302 9.52 4.02 16.10
C ASN A 302 9.27 4.60 14.68
N PRO A 303 9.80 3.95 13.63
CA PRO A 303 9.59 4.38 12.24
C PRO A 303 8.11 4.27 11.80
N VAL A 304 7.33 3.37 12.42
CA VAL A 304 5.90 3.19 12.14
C VAL A 304 5.09 4.41 12.55
N LEU A 305 5.41 5.07 13.67
CA LEU A 305 4.74 6.30 14.07
C LEU A 305 4.96 7.45 13.08
N VAL A 306 6.17 7.55 12.52
CA VAL A 306 6.46 8.57 11.51
C VAL A 306 5.69 8.25 10.22
N ALA A 307 5.61 6.99 9.83
CA ALA A 307 4.82 6.56 8.67
C ALA A 307 3.32 6.85 8.86
N ASP A 308 2.77 6.59 10.04
CA ASP A 308 1.37 6.88 10.40
C ASP A 308 1.06 8.38 10.35
N CYS A 309 1.98 9.22 10.85
CA CYS A 309 1.84 10.67 10.73
C CYS A 309 1.80 11.12 9.26
N ILE A 310 2.69 10.60 8.42
CA ILE A 310 2.70 10.93 6.98
C ILE A 310 1.38 10.47 6.34
N ALA A 311 0.93 9.24 6.61
CA ALA A 311 -0.32 8.69 6.09
C ALA A 311 -1.53 9.55 6.47
N LYS A 312 -1.64 9.98 7.73
CA LYS A 312 -2.71 10.85 8.23
C LYS A 312 -2.71 12.23 7.57
N GLU A 313 -1.54 12.85 7.40
CA GLU A 313 -1.43 14.15 6.73
C GLU A 313 -1.78 14.04 5.25
N LEU A 314 -1.32 12.98 4.55
CA LEU A 314 -1.71 12.71 3.17
C LEU A 314 -3.23 12.54 3.05
N LEU A 315 -3.84 11.67 3.86
CA LEU A 315 -5.29 11.48 3.86
C LEU A 315 -6.04 12.79 4.10
N THR A 316 -5.61 13.57 5.09
CA THR A 316 -6.25 14.86 5.44
C THR A 316 -6.16 15.85 4.28
N CYS A 317 -5.01 15.92 3.60
CA CYS A 317 -4.83 16.77 2.43
C CYS A 317 -5.68 16.30 1.24
N ALA A 318 -5.74 15.00 0.98
CA ALA A 318 -6.56 14.44 -0.09
C ALA A 318 -8.06 14.70 0.14
N LEU A 319 -8.57 14.44 1.34
CA LEU A 319 -9.96 14.73 1.71
C LEU A 319 -10.28 16.22 1.53
N LYS A 320 -9.39 17.12 1.95
CA LYS A 320 -9.56 18.57 1.77
C LYS A 320 -9.59 18.98 0.31
N ALA A 321 -8.75 18.37 -0.53
CA ALA A 321 -8.70 18.66 -1.97
C ALA A 321 -9.92 18.09 -2.72
N ALA A 322 -10.46 16.97 -2.26
CA ALA A 322 -11.66 16.32 -2.79
C ALA A 322 -12.98 17.04 -2.45
N ASN A 323 -12.98 17.94 -1.46
CA ASN A 323 -14.16 18.73 -1.10
C ASN A 323 -14.68 19.58 -2.27
N SER A 324 -16.00 19.76 -2.30
CA SER A 324 -16.65 20.70 -3.22
C SER A 324 -16.08 22.11 -3.06
N VAL A 325 -15.89 22.79 -4.19
CA VAL A 325 -15.49 24.20 -4.20
C VAL A 325 -16.69 25.05 -3.75
N PRO A 326 -16.58 25.82 -2.64
CA PRO A 326 -17.70 26.63 -2.16
C PRO A 326 -18.12 27.68 -3.19
N HIS A 327 -19.42 27.99 -3.22
CA HIS A 327 -19.94 29.01 -4.14
C HIS A 327 -19.20 30.36 -3.97
N GLY A 328 -18.73 30.93 -5.08
CA GLY A 328 -17.96 32.17 -5.08
C GLY A 328 -16.47 32.02 -4.71
N SER A 329 -16.01 30.82 -4.36
CA SER A 329 -14.58 30.53 -4.18
C SER A 329 -13.94 30.09 -5.48
N ARG A 330 -12.64 30.35 -5.64
CA ARG A 330 -11.88 29.82 -6.78
C ARG A 330 -11.41 28.40 -6.46
N ALA A 331 -11.61 27.49 -7.40
CA ALA A 331 -11.08 26.14 -7.32
C ALA A 331 -9.54 26.16 -7.30
N LYS A 332 -8.95 25.25 -6.52
CA LYS A 332 -7.53 24.90 -6.67
C LYS A 332 -7.43 23.74 -7.65
N ALA A 333 -6.34 23.71 -8.40
CA ALA A 333 -6.02 22.57 -9.22
C ALA A 333 -5.75 21.34 -8.35
N THR A 334 -6.17 20.20 -8.85
CA THR A 334 -5.85 18.86 -8.35
C THR A 334 -5.31 18.04 -9.52
N PRO A 335 -4.53 16.98 -9.26
CA PRO A 335 -4.11 16.05 -10.30
C PRO A 335 -5.26 15.53 -11.17
N PHE A 336 -6.41 15.23 -10.57
CA PHE A 336 -7.61 14.83 -11.30
C PHE A 336 -8.12 15.91 -12.25
N SER A 337 -8.23 17.16 -11.78
CA SER A 337 -8.65 18.27 -12.63
C SER A 337 -7.66 18.56 -13.76
N GLU A 338 -6.35 18.36 -13.52
CA GLU A 338 -5.33 18.48 -14.56
C GLU A 338 -5.45 17.35 -15.57
N GLY A 339 -5.59 16.10 -15.12
CA GLY A 339 -5.78 14.94 -15.99
C GLY A 339 -7.03 15.06 -16.86
N ALA A 340 -8.14 15.52 -16.29
CA ALA A 340 -9.38 15.77 -17.05
C ALA A 340 -9.19 16.82 -18.15
N LEU A 341 -8.41 17.86 -17.87
CA LEU A 341 -8.11 18.90 -18.85
C LEU A 341 -7.14 18.41 -19.93
N ILE A 342 -6.08 17.70 -19.54
CA ILE A 342 -5.03 17.23 -20.44
C ILE A 342 -5.54 16.11 -21.36
N ASP A 343 -6.21 15.10 -20.79
CA ASP A 343 -6.52 13.85 -21.51
C ASP A 343 -7.82 13.94 -22.31
N VAL A 344 -8.81 14.68 -21.79
CA VAL A 344 -10.17 14.72 -22.38
C VAL A 344 -10.72 16.13 -22.57
N ASN A 345 -9.89 17.17 -22.37
CA ASN A 345 -10.26 18.58 -22.53
C ASN A 345 -11.54 18.96 -21.75
N ARG A 346 -11.68 18.43 -20.52
CA ARG A 346 -12.78 18.74 -19.61
C ARG A 346 -12.32 19.64 -18.47
N HIS A 347 -13.07 20.72 -18.28
CA HIS A 347 -12.82 21.70 -17.24
C HIS A 347 -13.54 21.27 -15.96
N ILE A 348 -12.84 20.53 -15.10
CA ILE A 348 -13.33 20.11 -13.79
C ILE A 348 -12.75 21.03 -12.72
N GLU A 349 -13.58 21.40 -11.75
CA GLU A 349 -13.18 22.17 -10.58
C GLU A 349 -13.09 21.27 -9.34
N GLY A 350 -12.00 21.38 -8.60
CA GLY A 350 -11.78 20.61 -7.36
C GLY A 350 -11.19 19.22 -7.60
N GLY A 351 -11.09 18.46 -6.51
CA GLY A 351 -10.62 17.08 -6.51
C GLY A 351 -11.70 16.05 -6.83
N LYS A 352 -11.33 14.78 -6.72
CA LYS A 352 -12.23 13.64 -6.89
C LYS A 352 -12.67 13.14 -5.51
N PRO A 353 -13.97 13.24 -5.16
CA PRO A 353 -14.50 12.60 -3.96
C PRO A 353 -14.48 11.09 -4.13
N ASP A 354 -13.69 10.39 -3.31
CA ASP A 354 -13.54 8.95 -3.40
C ASP A 354 -13.38 8.24 -2.03
N ASP A 355 -13.25 6.92 -2.06
CA ASP A 355 -12.58 6.18 -0.98
C ASP A 355 -11.10 6.48 -1.07
N ILE A 356 -10.50 6.91 0.06
CA ILE A 356 -9.13 7.38 0.07
C ILE A 356 -8.33 6.49 1.01
N THR A 357 -7.45 5.69 0.43
CA THR A 357 -6.59 4.79 1.18
C THR A 357 -5.13 5.03 0.83
N VAL A 358 -4.28 5.08 1.86
CA VAL A 358 -2.83 5.22 1.72
C VAL A 358 -2.09 4.31 2.68
N ILE A 359 -1.04 3.68 2.17
CA ILE A 359 -0.03 2.95 2.93
C ILE A 359 1.29 3.73 2.79
N VAL A 360 1.94 3.98 3.92
CA VAL A 360 3.27 4.56 3.98
C VAL A 360 4.17 3.60 4.72
N ALA A 361 5.29 3.21 4.13
CA ALA A 361 6.22 2.24 4.72
C ALA A 361 7.68 2.62 4.49
N PHE A 362 8.47 2.68 5.57
CA PHE A 362 9.92 2.80 5.47
C PHE A 362 10.57 1.44 5.24
N VAL A 363 11.61 1.42 4.39
CA VAL A 363 12.49 0.26 4.21
C VAL A 363 13.69 0.42 5.14
N THR A 364 13.85 -0.48 6.11
CA THR A 364 15.01 -0.49 7.01
C THR A 364 15.30 -1.90 7.54
N TYR A 365 16.48 -2.11 8.11
CA TYR A 365 16.87 -3.38 8.71
C TYR A 365 16.06 -3.72 9.96
N THR A 366 15.74 -5.01 10.12
CA THR A 366 15.03 -5.56 11.27
C THR A 366 15.76 -5.33 12.61
N ASP A 367 17.10 -5.26 12.64
CA ASP A 367 17.89 -5.19 13.89
C ASP A 367 18.09 -3.80 14.48
N ARG A 368 17.79 -2.73 13.73
CA ARG A 368 17.99 -1.36 14.26
C ARG A 368 17.07 -1.02 15.44
N LEU A 369 16.10 -1.86 15.76
CA LEU A 369 15.16 -1.69 16.86
C LEU A 369 15.36 -2.70 18.01
N SER A 370 16.13 -3.79 17.82
CA SER A 370 16.34 -4.82 18.85
C SER A 370 17.44 -4.48 19.85
N SER A 371 18.43 -3.67 19.46
CA SER A 371 19.65 -3.45 20.26
C SER A 371 19.58 -2.31 21.29
N LYS A 372 18.43 -1.65 21.49
CA LYS A 372 18.27 -0.54 22.47
C LYS A 372 17.14 -0.74 23.49
N MET A 373 16.41 -1.85 23.46
CA MET A 373 15.40 -2.17 24.48
C MET A 373 16.03 -2.82 25.72
N THR A 374 16.93 -2.10 26.39
CA THR A 374 17.29 -2.39 27.78
C THR A 374 17.16 -1.10 28.57
N ASN A 375 16.15 -1.07 29.46
CA ASN A 375 15.88 -0.03 30.45
C ASN A 375 15.14 1.22 29.96
N THR A 376 13.81 1.08 29.82
CA THR A 376 12.85 1.89 30.61
C THR A 376 11.48 1.23 30.53
N SER A 377 11.05 0.54 31.60
CA SER A 377 9.66 0.15 31.83
C SER A 377 9.07 1.12 32.86
N PRO A 378 7.74 1.37 32.86
CA PRO A 378 6.80 0.36 33.36
C PRO A 378 5.56 0.11 32.46
N GLU A 379 5.21 -1.18 32.37
CA GLU A 379 3.84 -1.74 32.26
C GLU A 379 3.13 -2.08 30.93
N ILE A 380 3.69 -1.92 29.72
CA ILE A 380 2.98 -2.43 28.50
C ILE A 380 3.92 -3.05 27.46
N TYR A 381 4.76 -3.99 27.90
CA TYR A 381 5.46 -4.89 26.98
C TYR A 381 5.65 -6.23 27.69
N ASN A 382 4.70 -7.14 27.52
CA ASN A 382 4.86 -8.55 27.85
C ASN A 382 4.41 -9.38 26.65
N GLY A 383 5.39 -9.96 25.97
CA GLY A 383 5.19 -10.87 24.87
C GLY A 383 4.30 -12.05 25.23
N THR A 384 3.52 -12.49 24.24
CA THR A 384 3.19 -13.89 23.90
C THR A 384 2.03 -13.84 22.90
N SER A 385 2.36 -13.93 21.60
CA SER A 385 1.54 -14.41 20.46
C SER A 385 2.01 -13.76 19.15
N TYR A 386 3.02 -14.35 18.51
CA TYR A 386 3.46 -13.95 17.18
C TYR A 386 3.73 -15.22 16.38
N LEU A 387 2.88 -15.49 15.40
CA LEU A 387 3.03 -16.55 14.40
C LEU A 387 2.99 -15.87 13.03
N GLY A 388 3.60 -16.51 12.02
CA GLY A 388 3.81 -15.99 10.67
C GLY A 388 2.66 -15.18 10.04
N SER A 389 3.06 -14.18 9.25
CA SER A 389 2.23 -13.19 8.53
C SER A 389 1.26 -12.37 9.40
N SER A 390 1.79 -11.38 10.11
CA SER A 390 0.98 -10.32 10.75
C SER A 390 0.53 -9.28 9.71
N ALA A 391 -0.25 -9.73 8.74
CA ALA A 391 -0.92 -8.88 7.77
C ALA A 391 -2.04 -8.09 8.47
N LYS A 392 -1.94 -6.76 8.55
CA LYS A 392 -3.05 -5.90 9.00
C LYS A 392 -4.06 -5.74 7.87
N PHE A 393 -5.34 -5.97 8.17
CA PHE A 393 -6.46 -5.86 7.23
C PHE A 393 -7.52 -4.88 7.77
N ASN A 394 -8.35 -4.37 6.86
CA ASN A 394 -9.41 -3.37 7.07
C ASN A 394 -10.34 -3.61 8.30
N ASN A 395 -10.54 -4.86 8.72
CA ASN A 395 -11.52 -5.22 9.75
C ASN A 395 -11.01 -5.10 11.20
N ASP A 396 -9.78 -4.63 11.46
CA ASP A 396 -9.30 -4.36 12.83
C ASP A 396 -9.16 -2.86 13.10
N THR A 397 -10.29 -2.18 13.28
CA THR A 397 -10.36 -0.76 13.68
C THR A 397 -10.08 -0.53 15.17
N SER A 398 -9.90 -1.61 15.94
CA SER A 398 -9.87 -1.56 17.41
C SER A 398 -8.50 -1.26 18.01
N ALA A 399 -7.42 -1.30 17.22
CA ALA A 399 -6.07 -1.14 17.76
C ALA A 399 -4.93 -0.88 16.76
N TYR A 400 -3.86 -0.23 17.23
CA TYR A 400 -2.53 -0.32 16.63
C TYR A 400 -1.89 -1.67 17.00
N ILE A 401 -1.10 -2.26 16.10
CA ILE A 401 -0.16 -3.32 16.50
C ILE A 401 1.26 -2.77 16.39
N ILE A 402 1.96 -2.70 17.53
CA ILE A 402 3.37 -2.31 17.65
C ILE A 402 4.07 -3.51 18.28
N ASN A 403 5.08 -4.08 17.60
CA ASN A 403 5.83 -5.23 18.11
C ASN A 403 4.99 -6.44 18.56
N GLY A 404 3.76 -6.59 18.04
CA GLY A 404 2.89 -7.76 18.31
C GLY A 404 1.89 -7.57 19.42
N GLU A 405 1.93 -6.42 20.07
CA GLU A 405 0.91 -6.04 21.03
C GLU A 405 -0.15 -5.17 20.38
N LYS A 406 -1.39 -5.49 20.70
CA LYS A 406 -2.61 -4.80 20.24
C LYS A 406 -2.90 -3.63 21.19
N TYR A 407 -2.74 -2.40 20.73
CA TYR A 407 -2.95 -1.17 21.49
C TYR A 407 -4.23 -0.46 21.07
N PRO A 408 -5.22 -0.30 21.98
CA PRO A 408 -6.43 0.46 21.71
C PRO A 408 -6.14 1.89 21.21
N TYR A 409 -7.00 2.41 20.35
CA TYR A 409 -6.89 3.78 19.82
C TYR A 409 -6.82 4.84 20.95
N SER A 410 -7.52 4.60 22.06
CA SER A 410 -7.55 5.45 23.25
C SER A 410 -6.22 5.51 24.03
N SER A 411 -5.36 4.50 23.89
CA SER A 411 -4.10 4.43 24.62
C SER A 411 -3.05 5.42 24.08
N ILE A 412 -3.19 5.84 22.82
CA ILE A 412 -2.35 6.84 22.17
C ILE A 412 -2.97 8.24 22.30
N SER A 413 -4.31 8.36 22.28
CA SER A 413 -5.01 9.65 22.39
C SER A 413 -4.74 10.38 23.71
N ASP A 414 -4.56 9.65 24.81
CA ASP A 414 -4.46 10.26 26.14
C ASP A 414 -3.03 10.72 26.49
N LYS A 415 -2.01 10.22 25.76
CA LYS A 415 -0.61 10.69 25.90
C LYS A 415 -0.13 11.57 24.75
N PHE A 416 -0.82 11.56 23.61
CA PHE A 416 -0.50 12.37 22.42
C PHE A 416 -1.75 13.00 21.80
N SER A 417 -2.62 13.56 22.64
CA SER A 417 -3.76 14.37 22.18
C SER A 417 -3.30 15.44 21.20
N ILE A 418 -3.73 15.29 19.94
CA ILE A 418 -3.56 16.26 18.84
C ILE A 418 -4.61 17.41 18.98
N PHE A 419 -5.51 17.32 19.97
CA PHE A 419 -6.55 18.32 20.26
C PHE A 419 -6.36 19.02 21.61
N GLY A 420 -5.13 19.04 22.15
CA GLY A 420 -4.79 19.89 23.29
C GLY A 420 -4.71 21.36 22.88
N GLY A 421 -5.86 22.03 22.71
CA GLY A 421 -5.89 23.49 22.52
C GLY A 421 -7.03 24.07 21.70
N PHE A 422 -8.27 23.59 21.81
CA PHE A 422 -9.44 24.41 21.51
C PHE A 422 -10.48 24.27 22.62
N ASN A 423 -10.21 24.96 23.73
CA ASN A 423 -11.20 25.36 24.71
C ASN A 423 -11.13 26.87 24.86
N SER A 424 -11.96 27.56 24.08
CA SER A 424 -12.72 28.77 24.46
C SER A 424 -13.60 29.17 23.30
#